data_AF-A0A314V1C1-F1
#
_entry.id   AF-A0A314V1C1-F1
#
_cell.length_a   1.000
_cell.length_b   1.000
_cell.length_c   1.000
_cell.angle_alpha   90.00
_cell.angle_beta   90.00
_cell.angle_gamma   90.00
#
_symmetry.space_group_name_H-M   'P 1'
#
loop_
_entity.id
_entity.type
_entity.pdbx_description
1 polymer ?
#
loop_
_entity_poly.entity_id
_entity_poly.type
_entity_poly.pdbx_seq_one_letter_code
_entity_poly.pdbx_strand_id
1 'polypeptide(L)'
;MVRGAARGITVPTNLSVLWSSLQQLLQEMDGASGVAVEGSFFQSLFNGLVKEGEIIGSLRAGVHWTPNVFASAQKESIDSFFSQNSFISYEVLHKLRIPQPIQFLQSRYLEGMPLVTTFVHPSMIEMLDAATEDALERSSWIDTLSILPMSFGSQDASKLLSLCPSIQQGLKSDKAKIFGESYVFSNGFIKDVYDRLEKEMETFNVSGASGTVVSDALRETKAGHDASRLTESTENVSDSSSNKQAMEKGSKKKKGKGAGNMITGPAESELDNQDRAPTKSKKNQRKGKNISSEQVAESKAAAKLVKIKEENLNIPSEDWVMKKIATLVPDFEEQGLDDPQTILRPLANYLRPMLINSWKERRKALFSENAERMKQLLDSLQKKFDESFLNMQLYEKALDLFEDDQSTSVILHRHLLRTTATAIVDMLLQNLDMHNKLKNGDEVAEPQISESISLNPGERTSIAKTFPGSLSNKALAVVEALEGKRAETFMTALRDIAEESGLLLKKLDKKLERTLLHAYQKDLVSQVSAEMDPVSLLAKVVSLIYVQVHHKALQAPGRAIAVAVSRLKDKLDDSAHKILTDYQTATVTLLALISAASGDGEDCTSDRILSKRELLENQMTALKGLVLGTSKP
;
A
#
# COMPACT_ATOMS: atom_id res chain seq x y z
N MET A 1 -71.56 -62.41 -2.86
CA MET A 1 -71.08 -61.05 -2.50
C MET A 1 -69.58 -61.04 -2.22
N VAL A 2 -69.08 -61.47 -1.04
CA VAL A 2 -67.66 -61.34 -0.61
C VAL A 2 -66.61 -61.61 -1.70
N ARG A 3 -66.62 -62.78 -2.36
CA ARG A 3 -65.64 -63.13 -3.42
C ARG A 3 -65.62 -62.16 -4.60
N GLY A 4 -66.79 -61.64 -5.00
CA GLY A 4 -66.88 -60.65 -6.08
C GLY A 4 -66.29 -59.31 -5.67
N ALA A 5 -66.66 -58.83 -4.48
CA ALA A 5 -66.15 -57.57 -3.94
C ALA A 5 -64.63 -57.62 -3.70
N ALA A 6 -64.11 -58.71 -3.14
CA ALA A 6 -62.68 -58.92 -2.91
C ALA A 6 -61.85 -59.01 -4.21
N ARG A 7 -62.46 -59.46 -5.33
CA ARG A 7 -61.85 -59.45 -6.67
C ARG A 7 -61.99 -58.12 -7.40
N GLY A 8 -63.02 -57.33 -7.09
CA GLY A 8 -63.22 -55.98 -7.65
C GLY A 8 -62.29 -54.93 -7.04
N ILE A 9 -61.71 -55.19 -5.87
CA ILE A 9 -60.73 -54.30 -5.24
C ILE A 9 -59.37 -54.40 -5.97
N THR A 10 -58.95 -53.29 -6.55
CA THR A 10 -57.66 -53.12 -7.25
C THR A 10 -56.66 -52.23 -6.50
N VAL A 11 -57.01 -51.74 -5.31
CA VAL A 11 -56.19 -50.83 -4.48
C VAL A 11 -56.18 -51.25 -3.00
N PRO A 12 -55.15 -50.85 -2.20
CA PRO A 12 -55.10 -51.20 -0.77
C PRO A 12 -56.32 -50.67 -0.01
N THR A 13 -57.08 -51.58 0.59
CA THR A 13 -58.41 -51.30 1.14
C THR A 13 -58.53 -51.82 2.58
N ASN A 14 -59.13 -51.02 3.45
CA ASN A 14 -59.50 -51.48 4.80
C ASN A 14 -60.80 -52.30 4.73
N LEU A 15 -60.73 -53.57 5.14
CA LEU A 15 -61.81 -54.53 5.03
C LEU A 15 -63.04 -54.16 5.88
N SER A 16 -62.89 -53.41 6.97
CA SER A 16 -64.04 -52.96 7.77
C SER A 16 -64.98 -52.07 6.96
N VAL A 17 -64.44 -51.22 6.07
CA VAL A 17 -65.24 -50.40 5.15
C VAL A 17 -65.98 -51.29 4.14
N LEU A 18 -65.30 -52.30 3.60
CA LEU A 18 -65.89 -53.28 2.69
C LEU A 18 -67.03 -54.07 3.34
N TRP A 19 -66.87 -54.46 4.61
CA TRP A 19 -67.89 -55.17 5.38
C TRP A 19 -69.11 -54.31 5.66
N SER A 20 -68.93 -53.03 6.02
CA SER A 20 -70.04 -52.08 6.13
C SER A 20 -70.80 -51.90 4.81
N SER A 21 -70.10 -51.73 3.68
CA SER A 21 -70.74 -51.61 2.37
C SER A 21 -71.47 -52.90 1.94
N LEU A 22 -70.90 -54.08 2.20
CA LEU A 22 -71.58 -55.35 1.91
C LEU A 22 -72.78 -55.61 2.83
N GLN A 23 -72.75 -55.14 4.08
CA GLN A 23 -73.87 -55.24 5.01
C GLN A 23 -75.03 -54.34 4.56
N GLN A 24 -74.75 -53.10 4.14
CA GLN A 24 -75.76 -52.19 3.57
C GLN A 24 -76.39 -52.79 2.31
N LEU A 25 -75.58 -53.24 1.34
CA LEU A 25 -76.07 -53.86 0.11
C LEU A 25 -76.91 -55.12 0.37
N LEU A 26 -76.70 -55.83 1.49
CA LEU A 26 -77.51 -56.99 1.87
C LEU A 26 -78.85 -56.58 2.49
N GLN A 27 -78.91 -55.42 3.17
CA GLN A 27 -80.15 -54.84 3.70
C GLN A 27 -81.04 -54.23 2.60
N GLU A 28 -80.45 -53.80 1.49
CA GLU A 28 -81.13 -53.22 0.33
C GLU A 28 -81.71 -54.28 -0.64
N MET A 29 -81.51 -55.57 -0.38
CA MET A 29 -82.05 -56.67 -1.22
C MET A 29 -83.44 -57.13 -0.77
N ASP A 30 -84.38 -57.21 -1.71
CA ASP A 30 -85.72 -57.75 -1.47
C ASP A 30 -85.68 -59.16 -0.85
N GLY A 31 -86.44 -59.34 0.24
CA GLY A 31 -86.50 -60.59 1.00
C GLY A 31 -85.39 -60.80 2.04
N ALA A 32 -84.39 -59.92 2.14
CA ALA A 32 -83.32 -60.00 3.15
C ALA A 32 -83.61 -59.22 4.44
N SER A 33 -84.80 -58.62 4.57
CA SER A 33 -85.26 -57.72 5.64
C SER A 33 -85.43 -58.41 7.00
N GLY A 34 -84.31 -58.81 7.59
CA GLY A 34 -84.20 -59.46 8.90
C GLY A 34 -82.85 -60.17 9.14
N VAL A 35 -82.02 -60.34 8.10
CA VAL A 35 -80.75 -61.08 8.19
C VAL A 35 -79.60 -60.15 8.61
N ALA A 36 -79.37 -60.02 9.91
CA ALA A 36 -78.20 -59.34 10.45
C ALA A 36 -76.94 -60.21 10.32
N VAL A 37 -76.08 -59.91 9.34
CA VAL A 37 -74.77 -60.57 9.16
C VAL A 37 -73.68 -59.74 9.83
N GLU A 38 -72.95 -60.33 10.78
CA GLU A 38 -71.79 -59.70 11.41
C GLU A 38 -70.59 -59.58 10.44
N GLY A 39 -69.78 -58.54 10.60
CA GLY A 39 -68.49 -58.41 9.91
C GLY A 39 -67.50 -59.54 10.21
N SER A 40 -67.67 -60.24 11.35
CA SER A 40 -66.92 -61.45 11.71
C SER A 40 -67.10 -62.58 10.67
N PHE A 41 -68.33 -62.74 10.15
CA PHE A 41 -68.66 -63.74 9.14
C PHE A 41 -68.08 -63.38 7.76
N PHE A 42 -68.18 -62.12 7.34
CA PHE A 42 -67.54 -61.66 6.10
C PHE A 42 -66.02 -61.82 6.15
N GLN A 43 -65.38 -61.50 7.28
CA GLN A 43 -63.95 -61.72 7.49
C GLN A 43 -63.58 -63.21 7.45
N SER A 44 -64.41 -64.09 8.03
CA SER A 44 -64.19 -65.54 7.99
C SER A 44 -64.23 -66.08 6.54
N LEU A 45 -65.25 -65.71 5.77
CA LEU A 45 -65.36 -66.06 4.34
C LEU A 45 -64.16 -65.53 3.54
N PHE A 46 -63.75 -64.28 3.79
CA PHE A 46 -62.59 -63.68 3.14
C PHE A 46 -61.29 -64.43 3.45
N ASN A 47 -61.06 -64.78 4.72
CA ASN A 47 -59.89 -65.55 5.13
C ASN A 47 -59.87 -66.95 4.47
N GLY A 48 -61.04 -67.57 4.27
CA GLY A 48 -61.20 -68.80 3.47
C GLY A 48 -60.72 -68.60 2.02
N LEU A 49 -61.24 -67.59 1.32
CA LEU A 49 -60.88 -67.27 -0.07
C LEU A 49 -59.38 -66.98 -0.25
N VAL A 50 -58.72 -66.34 0.72
CA VAL A 50 -57.26 -66.14 0.72
C VAL A 50 -56.53 -67.47 0.92
N LYS A 51 -56.96 -68.30 1.87
CA LYS A 51 -56.34 -69.60 2.18
C LYS A 51 -56.48 -70.62 1.03
N GLU A 52 -57.59 -70.56 0.31
CA GLU A 52 -57.89 -71.40 -0.86
C GLU A 52 -57.24 -70.88 -2.16
N GLY A 53 -56.61 -69.70 -2.12
CA GLY A 53 -55.97 -69.08 -3.29
C GLY A 53 -56.96 -68.48 -4.30
N GLU A 54 -58.25 -68.41 -3.97
CA GLU A 54 -59.28 -67.82 -4.84
C GLU A 54 -59.12 -66.31 -5.04
N ILE A 55 -58.41 -65.65 -4.11
CA ILE A 55 -57.94 -64.26 -4.21
C ILE A 55 -56.48 -64.18 -3.75
N ILE A 56 -55.67 -63.41 -4.47
CA ILE A 56 -54.21 -63.34 -4.25
C ILE A 56 -53.83 -61.91 -3.85
N GLY A 57 -53.04 -61.78 -2.78
CA GLY A 57 -52.64 -60.50 -2.19
C GLY A 57 -52.06 -60.69 -0.80
N SER A 58 -51.93 -59.61 -0.03
CA SER A 58 -51.43 -59.64 1.35
C SER A 58 -52.38 -58.94 2.31
N LEU A 59 -52.53 -59.50 3.51
CA LEU A 59 -53.40 -58.99 4.57
C LEU A 59 -52.55 -58.45 5.73
N ARG A 60 -52.44 -57.13 5.85
CA ARG A 60 -51.66 -56.48 6.92
C ARG A 60 -52.54 -56.21 8.14
N ALA A 61 -52.06 -56.63 9.32
CA ALA A 61 -52.75 -56.46 10.61
C ALA A 61 -54.21 -56.98 10.61
N GLY A 62 -54.50 -58.05 9.86
CA GLY A 62 -55.82 -58.69 9.79
C GLY A 62 -56.92 -57.91 9.06
N VAL A 63 -56.76 -56.59 8.83
CA VAL A 63 -57.84 -55.72 8.31
C VAL A 63 -57.48 -54.88 7.08
N HIS A 64 -56.21 -54.81 6.65
CA HIS A 64 -55.81 -54.07 5.45
C HIS A 64 -55.42 -55.04 4.32
N TRP A 65 -56.25 -55.13 3.29
CA TRP A 65 -56.01 -55.97 2.11
C TRP A 65 -55.28 -55.19 1.02
N THR A 66 -54.16 -55.73 0.55
CA THR A 66 -53.45 -55.26 -0.65
C THR A 66 -53.54 -56.35 -1.73
N PRO A 67 -54.31 -56.15 -2.81
CA PRO A 67 -54.38 -57.08 -3.93
C PRO A 67 -53.02 -57.31 -4.58
N ASN A 68 -52.74 -58.52 -5.06
CA ASN A 68 -51.46 -58.83 -5.71
C ASN A 68 -51.25 -58.01 -7.01
N VAL A 69 -52.33 -57.73 -7.77
CA VAL A 69 -52.26 -56.87 -8.96
C VAL A 69 -51.75 -55.47 -8.63
N PHE A 70 -52.16 -54.90 -7.50
CA PHE A 70 -51.64 -53.61 -7.02
C PHE A 70 -50.16 -53.72 -6.63
N ALA A 71 -49.79 -54.74 -5.85
CA ALA A 71 -48.42 -54.92 -5.39
C ALA A 71 -47.44 -55.14 -6.56
N SER A 72 -47.83 -55.90 -7.58
CA SER A 72 -47.05 -56.06 -8.81
C SER A 72 -46.91 -54.75 -9.59
N ALA A 73 -48.02 -54.05 -9.88
CA ALA A 73 -47.98 -52.80 -10.64
C ALA A 73 -47.22 -51.67 -9.90
N GLN A 74 -47.37 -51.59 -8.57
CA GLN A 74 -46.60 -50.68 -7.71
C GLN A 74 -45.09 -50.96 -7.81
N LYS A 75 -44.70 -52.23 -7.69
CA LYS A 75 -43.30 -52.67 -7.79
C LYS A 75 -42.71 -52.39 -9.18
N GLU A 76 -43.42 -52.79 -10.22
CA GLU A 76 -43.04 -52.60 -11.63
C GLU A 76 -42.94 -51.12 -12.00
N SER A 77 -43.84 -50.27 -11.49
CA SER A 77 -43.76 -48.82 -11.66
C SER A 77 -42.51 -48.22 -11.01
N ILE A 78 -42.11 -48.70 -9.82
CA ILE A 78 -40.87 -48.25 -9.14
C ILE A 78 -39.62 -48.75 -9.87
N ASP A 79 -39.62 -50.01 -10.33
CA ASP A 79 -38.52 -50.60 -11.11
C ASP A 79 -38.33 -49.86 -12.44
N SER A 80 -39.42 -49.59 -13.16
CA SER A 80 -39.43 -48.87 -14.42
C SER A 80 -38.99 -47.41 -14.24
N PHE A 81 -39.48 -46.72 -13.21
CA PHE A 81 -39.07 -45.35 -12.92
C PHE A 81 -37.57 -45.27 -12.58
N PHE A 82 -37.08 -46.10 -11.65
CA PHE A 82 -35.68 -46.03 -11.21
C PHE A 82 -34.70 -46.43 -12.31
N SER A 83 -35.00 -47.46 -13.10
CA SER A 83 -34.16 -47.89 -14.24
C SER A 83 -34.12 -46.91 -15.40
N GLN A 84 -35.20 -46.14 -15.63
CA GLN A 84 -35.23 -45.09 -16.66
C GLN A 84 -34.53 -43.80 -16.21
N ASN A 85 -34.69 -43.40 -14.94
CA ASN A 85 -34.28 -42.07 -14.47
C ASN A 85 -32.94 -42.08 -13.69
N SER A 86 -32.44 -43.24 -13.26
CA SER A 86 -31.30 -43.36 -12.32
C SER A 86 -31.51 -42.70 -10.94
N PHE A 87 -32.72 -42.22 -10.62
CA PHE A 87 -33.10 -41.71 -9.30
C PHE A 87 -34.60 -41.93 -9.03
N ILE A 88 -35.02 -41.74 -7.77
CA ILE A 88 -36.43 -41.62 -7.36
C ILE A 88 -36.56 -40.74 -6.11
N SER A 89 -37.61 -39.91 -6.03
CA SER A 89 -37.86 -39.09 -4.83
C SER A 89 -38.67 -39.84 -3.77
N TYR A 90 -38.44 -39.53 -2.49
CA TYR A 90 -39.20 -40.14 -1.40
C TYR A 90 -40.68 -39.73 -1.42
N GLU A 91 -40.99 -38.55 -1.98
CA GLU A 91 -42.36 -38.08 -2.17
C GLU A 91 -43.17 -38.96 -3.15
N VAL A 92 -42.56 -39.39 -4.26
CA VAL A 92 -43.18 -40.35 -5.21
C VAL A 92 -43.49 -41.67 -4.51
N LEU A 93 -42.57 -42.17 -3.67
CA LEU A 93 -42.76 -43.42 -2.93
C LEU A 93 -43.85 -43.31 -1.85
N HIS A 94 -43.96 -42.17 -1.18
CA HIS A 94 -45.07 -41.90 -0.26
C HIS A 94 -46.42 -41.78 -0.99
N LYS A 95 -46.48 -41.15 -2.18
CA LYS A 95 -47.66 -41.16 -3.06
C LYS A 95 -48.06 -42.60 -3.46
N LEU A 96 -47.06 -43.44 -3.76
CA LEU A 96 -47.22 -44.88 -4.01
C LEU A 96 -47.48 -45.73 -2.74
N ARG A 97 -47.73 -45.12 -1.57
CA ARG A 97 -48.04 -45.79 -0.28
C ARG A 97 -46.90 -46.63 0.31
N ILE A 98 -45.65 -46.34 -0.03
CA ILE A 98 -44.48 -46.91 0.67
C ILE A 98 -44.21 -46.08 1.95
N PRO A 99 -44.27 -46.67 3.17
CA PRO A 99 -44.15 -45.92 4.42
C PRO A 99 -42.70 -45.66 4.83
N GLN A 100 -41.74 -46.47 4.37
CA GLN A 100 -40.31 -46.35 4.70
C GLN A 100 -39.48 -46.36 3.40
N PRO A 101 -39.47 -45.27 2.60
CA PRO A 101 -38.85 -45.24 1.28
C PRO A 101 -37.38 -45.68 1.27
N ILE A 102 -36.56 -45.14 2.18
CA ILE A 102 -35.12 -45.43 2.27
C ILE A 102 -34.86 -46.92 2.47
N GLN A 103 -35.49 -47.55 3.49
CA GLN A 103 -35.28 -48.96 3.81
C GLN A 103 -35.81 -49.88 2.68
N PHE A 104 -36.94 -49.52 2.08
CA PHE A 104 -37.49 -50.23 0.93
C PHE A 104 -36.51 -50.21 -0.26
N LEU A 105 -35.99 -49.05 -0.62
CA LEU A 105 -35.05 -48.91 -1.73
C LEU A 105 -33.70 -49.57 -1.45
N GLN A 106 -33.12 -49.40 -0.27
CA GLN A 106 -31.84 -50.06 0.09
C GLN A 106 -31.96 -51.59 0.09
N SER A 107 -33.12 -52.15 0.47
CA SER A 107 -33.37 -53.60 0.37
C SER A 107 -33.58 -54.10 -1.08
N ARG A 108 -33.71 -53.18 -2.03
CA ARG A 108 -34.09 -53.44 -3.43
C ARG A 108 -32.97 -53.16 -4.43
N TYR A 109 -32.20 -52.09 -4.20
CA TYR A 109 -31.10 -51.63 -5.05
C TYR A 109 -29.86 -51.45 -4.16
N LEU A 110 -29.05 -52.51 -4.04
CA LEU A 110 -27.94 -52.57 -3.08
C LEU A 110 -26.85 -51.52 -3.33
N GLU A 111 -26.69 -51.11 -4.59
CA GLU A 111 -25.72 -50.10 -5.04
C GLU A 111 -26.28 -48.66 -4.94
N GLY A 112 -27.58 -48.51 -4.68
CA GLY A 112 -28.24 -47.22 -4.65
C GLY A 112 -28.00 -46.43 -3.35
N MET A 113 -27.79 -45.13 -3.50
CA MET A 113 -27.39 -44.21 -2.44
C MET A 113 -28.55 -43.32 -1.98
N PRO A 114 -28.94 -43.33 -0.69
CA PRO A 114 -29.95 -42.40 -0.17
C PRO A 114 -29.36 -40.99 0.02
N LEU A 115 -29.96 -39.98 -0.62
CA LEU A 115 -29.61 -38.57 -0.41
C LEU A 115 -30.45 -37.98 0.74
N VAL A 116 -31.02 -36.79 0.59
CA VAL A 116 -31.87 -36.11 1.58
C VAL A 116 -33.35 -36.16 1.17
N THR A 117 -33.66 -35.88 -0.09
CA THR A 117 -35.02 -35.94 -0.66
C THR A 117 -35.19 -37.05 -1.72
N THR A 118 -34.09 -37.50 -2.31
CA THR A 118 -34.06 -38.54 -3.36
C THR A 118 -33.14 -39.70 -2.99
N PHE A 119 -33.23 -40.77 -3.79
CA PHE A 119 -32.33 -41.92 -3.79
C PHE A 119 -31.82 -42.11 -5.22
N VAL A 120 -30.52 -42.33 -5.37
CA VAL A 120 -29.82 -42.31 -6.68
C VAL A 120 -29.07 -43.59 -6.97
N HIS A 121 -28.89 -43.89 -8.25
CA HIS A 121 -27.94 -44.87 -8.75
C HIS A 121 -26.52 -44.26 -8.83
N PRO A 122 -25.43 -45.04 -8.68
CA PRO A 122 -24.05 -44.52 -8.73
C PRO A 122 -23.71 -43.73 -10.01
N SER A 123 -24.35 -44.02 -11.13
CA SER A 123 -24.20 -43.27 -12.39
C SER A 123 -24.50 -41.77 -12.26
N MET A 124 -25.33 -41.35 -11.30
CA MET A 124 -25.54 -39.92 -11.01
C MET A 124 -24.31 -39.26 -10.37
N ILE A 125 -23.52 -40.02 -9.62
CA ILE A 125 -22.26 -39.55 -9.00
C ILE A 125 -21.14 -39.57 -10.04
N GLU A 126 -21.08 -40.59 -10.90
CA GLU A 126 -20.11 -40.67 -12.01
C GLU A 126 -20.30 -39.52 -13.02
N MET A 127 -21.55 -39.24 -13.40
CA MET A 127 -21.89 -38.11 -14.28
C MET A 127 -21.53 -36.76 -13.64
N LEU A 128 -21.83 -36.58 -12.35
CA LEU A 128 -21.49 -35.35 -11.64
C LEU A 128 -19.97 -35.19 -11.45
N ASP A 129 -19.26 -36.26 -11.11
CA ASP A 129 -17.81 -36.23 -10.91
C ASP A 129 -17.10 -35.85 -12.21
N ALA A 130 -17.43 -36.49 -13.33
CA ALA A 130 -16.86 -36.18 -14.65
C ALA A 130 -17.12 -34.73 -15.09
N ALA A 131 -18.33 -34.19 -14.82
CA ALA A 131 -18.63 -32.78 -15.10
C ALA A 131 -17.83 -31.83 -14.20
N THR A 132 -17.58 -32.19 -12.94
CA THR A 132 -16.70 -31.40 -12.06
C THR A 132 -15.22 -31.56 -12.39
N GLU A 133 -14.77 -32.72 -12.85
CA GLU A 133 -13.39 -32.96 -13.30
C GLU A 133 -13.05 -32.08 -14.49
N ASP A 134 -13.90 -32.08 -15.53
CA ASP A 134 -13.76 -31.21 -16.71
C ASP A 134 -13.74 -29.72 -16.35
N ALA A 135 -14.62 -29.28 -15.43
CA ALA A 135 -14.63 -27.91 -14.93
C ALA A 135 -13.36 -27.55 -14.15
N LEU A 136 -12.76 -28.49 -13.40
CA LEU A 136 -11.51 -28.30 -12.68
C LEU A 136 -10.29 -28.29 -13.63
N GLU A 137 -10.25 -29.14 -14.65
CA GLU A 137 -9.19 -29.16 -15.66
C GLU A 137 -9.18 -27.89 -16.51
N ARG A 138 -10.36 -27.43 -16.96
CA ARG A 138 -10.51 -26.20 -17.76
C ARG A 138 -10.22 -24.91 -16.98
N SER A 139 -9.93 -24.99 -15.68
CA SER A 139 -9.84 -23.84 -14.78
C SER A 139 -11.12 -22.98 -14.80
N SER A 140 -12.28 -23.66 -14.73
CA SER A 140 -13.62 -23.06 -14.77
C SER A 140 -14.30 -23.10 -13.39
N TRP A 141 -15.60 -22.83 -13.39
CA TRP A 141 -16.56 -23.07 -12.31
C TRP A 141 -17.79 -23.81 -12.86
N ILE A 142 -18.63 -24.36 -11.99
CA ILE A 142 -19.85 -25.07 -12.36
C ILE A 142 -20.88 -25.05 -11.20
N ASP A 143 -22.17 -24.81 -11.51
CA ASP A 143 -23.26 -25.12 -10.59
C ASP A 143 -23.75 -26.56 -10.82
N THR A 144 -23.78 -27.35 -9.76
CA THR A 144 -24.28 -28.73 -9.84
C THR A 144 -25.80 -28.82 -9.97
N LEU A 145 -26.56 -27.81 -9.53
CA LEU A 145 -28.02 -27.80 -9.71
C LEU A 145 -28.43 -27.63 -11.18
N SER A 146 -27.62 -26.96 -12.00
CA SER A 146 -27.82 -26.85 -13.46
C SER A 146 -27.61 -28.17 -14.22
N ILE A 147 -26.97 -29.16 -13.60
CA ILE A 147 -26.72 -30.50 -14.17
C ILE A 147 -27.77 -31.50 -13.68
N LEU A 148 -28.19 -31.36 -12.42
CA LEU A 148 -29.11 -32.28 -11.77
C LEU A 148 -30.57 -32.04 -12.22
N PRO A 149 -31.42 -33.08 -12.24
CA PRO A 149 -32.84 -32.91 -12.48
C PRO A 149 -33.48 -31.94 -11.46
N MET A 150 -34.50 -31.18 -11.89
CA MET A 150 -35.21 -30.18 -11.05
C MET A 150 -35.86 -30.72 -9.76
N SER A 151 -35.85 -32.05 -9.54
CA SER A 151 -36.28 -32.69 -8.28
C SER A 151 -35.21 -32.73 -7.19
N PHE A 152 -33.99 -32.25 -7.44
CA PHE A 152 -32.88 -32.25 -6.48
C PHE A 152 -32.77 -30.88 -5.80
N GLY A 153 -32.66 -30.88 -4.46
CA GLY A 153 -32.36 -29.67 -3.69
C GLY A 153 -30.85 -29.45 -3.52
N SER A 154 -30.47 -28.25 -3.07
CA SER A 154 -29.08 -27.89 -2.73
C SER A 154 -28.43 -28.88 -1.74
N GLN A 155 -29.21 -29.37 -0.79
CA GLN A 155 -28.81 -30.39 0.18
C GLN A 155 -28.50 -31.76 -0.47
N ASP A 156 -29.23 -32.14 -1.52
CA ASP A 156 -28.95 -33.37 -2.28
C ASP A 156 -27.69 -33.18 -3.16
N ALA A 157 -27.54 -32.01 -3.78
CA ALA A 157 -26.37 -31.64 -4.58
C ALA A 157 -25.08 -31.61 -3.73
N SER A 158 -25.12 -30.97 -2.56
CA SER A 158 -24.00 -30.94 -1.60
C SER A 158 -23.60 -32.34 -1.15
N LYS A 159 -24.58 -33.22 -0.92
CA LYS A 159 -24.34 -34.61 -0.54
C LYS A 159 -23.74 -35.42 -1.70
N LEU A 160 -24.19 -35.22 -2.94
CA LEU A 160 -23.55 -35.81 -4.13
C LEU A 160 -22.11 -35.35 -4.30
N LEU A 161 -21.85 -34.04 -4.20
CA LEU A 161 -20.50 -33.45 -4.26
C LEU A 161 -19.54 -34.05 -3.23
N SER A 162 -20.03 -34.42 -2.04
CA SER A 162 -19.19 -35.07 -1.02
C SER A 162 -18.75 -36.50 -1.40
N LEU A 163 -19.43 -37.13 -2.37
CA LEU A 163 -19.21 -38.50 -2.83
C LEU A 163 -18.36 -38.57 -4.11
N CYS A 164 -18.31 -37.48 -4.88
CA CYS A 164 -17.50 -37.27 -6.09
C CYS A 164 -15.97 -37.38 -5.82
N PRO A 165 -15.25 -38.40 -6.34
CA PRO A 165 -13.81 -38.57 -6.15
C PRO A 165 -12.94 -37.36 -6.56
N SER A 166 -13.26 -36.72 -7.69
CA SER A 166 -12.55 -35.57 -8.25
C SER A 166 -12.69 -34.34 -7.35
N ILE A 167 -13.87 -34.14 -6.75
CA ILE A 167 -14.10 -33.13 -5.71
C ILE A 167 -13.29 -33.47 -4.44
N GLN A 168 -13.32 -34.71 -3.97
CA GLN A 168 -12.55 -35.11 -2.80
C GLN A 168 -11.04 -34.94 -2.99
N GLN A 169 -10.51 -35.19 -4.20
CA GLN A 169 -9.10 -34.97 -4.52
C GLN A 169 -8.79 -33.47 -4.73
N GLY A 170 -9.69 -32.74 -5.39
CA GLY A 170 -9.57 -31.30 -5.63
C GLY A 170 -9.51 -30.49 -4.34
N LEU A 171 -10.35 -30.82 -3.36
CA LEU A 171 -10.33 -30.21 -2.02
C LEU A 171 -9.06 -30.55 -1.24
N LYS A 172 -8.57 -31.80 -1.31
CA LYS A 172 -7.32 -32.24 -0.64
C LYS A 172 -6.06 -31.61 -1.26
N SER A 173 -6.11 -31.22 -2.53
CA SER A 173 -4.97 -30.66 -3.29
C SER A 173 -5.06 -29.14 -3.49
N ASP A 174 -6.02 -28.48 -2.83
CA ASP A 174 -6.33 -27.05 -2.98
C ASP A 174 -6.63 -26.61 -4.43
N LYS A 175 -6.99 -27.56 -5.31
CA LYS A 175 -7.41 -27.30 -6.70
C LYS A 175 -8.87 -26.89 -6.82
N ALA A 176 -9.72 -27.27 -5.86
CA ALA A 176 -11.14 -27.00 -5.85
C ALA A 176 -11.56 -26.23 -4.59
N LYS A 177 -12.60 -25.39 -4.72
CA LYS A 177 -13.38 -24.79 -3.63
C LYS A 177 -14.87 -25.04 -3.90
N ILE A 178 -15.64 -25.19 -2.84
CA ILE A 178 -17.11 -25.20 -2.90
C ILE A 178 -17.60 -23.93 -2.21
N PHE A 179 -18.51 -23.20 -2.86
CA PHE A 179 -19.21 -22.06 -2.28
C PHE A 179 -20.72 -22.35 -2.23
N GLY A 180 -21.37 -21.93 -1.15
CA GLY A 180 -22.75 -22.35 -0.88
C GLY A 180 -22.83 -23.88 -0.73
N GLU A 181 -23.83 -24.47 -1.38
CA GLU A 181 -24.10 -25.92 -1.32
C GLU A 181 -23.94 -26.65 -2.66
N SER A 182 -23.98 -25.94 -3.80
CA SER A 182 -23.97 -26.53 -5.14
C SER A 182 -22.86 -26.04 -6.08
N TYR A 183 -22.18 -24.93 -5.77
CA TYR A 183 -21.25 -24.29 -6.70
C TYR A 183 -19.80 -24.74 -6.47
N VAL A 184 -19.16 -25.29 -7.51
CA VAL A 184 -17.77 -25.73 -7.49
C VAL A 184 -16.92 -24.76 -8.33
N PHE A 185 -15.78 -24.37 -7.78
CA PHE A 185 -14.82 -23.47 -8.40
C PHE A 185 -13.43 -24.08 -8.43
N SER A 186 -12.76 -24.02 -9.58
CA SER A 186 -11.33 -24.29 -9.65
C SER A 186 -10.52 -23.16 -9.01
N ASN A 187 -9.38 -23.49 -8.41
CA ASN A 187 -8.43 -22.49 -7.91
C ASN A 187 -7.80 -21.69 -9.07
N GLY A 188 -7.75 -22.27 -10.28
CA GLY A 188 -7.37 -21.56 -11.51
C GLY A 188 -8.31 -20.39 -11.83
N PHE A 189 -9.62 -20.63 -11.81
CA PHE A 189 -10.64 -19.59 -11.99
C PHE A 189 -10.56 -18.52 -10.89
N ILE A 190 -10.51 -18.95 -9.63
CA ILE A 190 -10.45 -18.03 -8.47
C ILE A 190 -9.20 -17.14 -8.57
N LYS A 191 -8.07 -17.69 -9.03
CA LYS A 191 -6.85 -16.92 -9.25
C LYS A 191 -6.99 -15.95 -10.43
N ASP A 192 -7.55 -16.35 -11.56
CA ASP A 192 -7.73 -15.44 -12.70
C ASP A 192 -8.65 -14.24 -12.35
N VAL A 193 -9.72 -14.47 -11.60
CA VAL A 193 -10.57 -13.40 -11.04
C VAL A 193 -9.79 -12.52 -10.06
N TYR A 194 -8.98 -13.11 -9.17
CA TYR A 194 -8.10 -12.36 -8.25
C TYR A 194 -7.08 -11.48 -9.01
N ASP A 195 -6.35 -12.04 -9.97
CA ASP A 195 -5.31 -11.36 -10.75
C ASP A 195 -5.88 -10.21 -11.61
N ARG A 196 -7.17 -10.25 -11.96
CA ARG A 196 -7.90 -9.14 -12.60
C ARG A 196 -8.35 -8.08 -11.59
N LEU A 197 -8.90 -8.48 -10.44
CA LEU A 197 -9.31 -7.57 -9.37
C LEU A 197 -8.12 -6.79 -8.79
N GLU A 198 -6.93 -7.40 -8.72
CA GLU A 198 -5.72 -6.74 -8.23
C GLU A 198 -5.26 -5.60 -9.16
N LYS A 199 -5.26 -5.81 -10.49
CA LYS A 199 -4.95 -4.76 -11.48
C LYS A 199 -5.95 -3.60 -11.45
N GLU A 200 -7.22 -3.91 -11.24
CA GLU A 200 -8.29 -2.92 -11.08
C GLU A 200 -8.22 -2.18 -9.74
N MET A 201 -7.50 -2.72 -8.75
CA MET A 201 -7.16 -2.00 -7.53
C MET A 201 -6.05 -0.97 -7.74
N GLU A 202 -5.18 -1.16 -8.74
CA GLU A 202 -4.13 -0.19 -9.11
C GLU A 202 -4.76 1.05 -9.78
N THR A 203 -5.64 0.85 -10.76
CA THR A 203 -6.37 1.95 -11.44
C THR A 203 -7.26 2.76 -10.49
N PHE A 204 -7.88 2.10 -9.51
CA PHE A 204 -8.78 2.70 -8.51
C PHE A 204 -8.13 3.78 -7.63
N ASN A 205 -6.79 3.82 -7.53
CA ASN A 205 -6.09 4.81 -6.70
C ASN A 205 -5.58 6.04 -7.47
N VAL A 206 -5.39 5.95 -8.79
CA VAL A 206 -4.95 7.09 -9.64
C VAL A 206 -6.02 8.20 -9.65
N SER A 207 -7.31 7.83 -9.64
CA SER A 207 -8.42 8.78 -9.52
C SER A 207 -8.54 9.39 -8.12
N GLY A 208 -8.22 8.63 -7.07
CA GLY A 208 -8.31 9.09 -5.68
C GLY A 208 -7.24 10.11 -5.28
N ALA A 209 -6.06 10.09 -5.94
CA ALA A 209 -4.97 11.03 -5.65
C ALA A 209 -5.20 12.45 -6.23
N SER A 210 -6.09 12.61 -7.22
CA SER A 210 -6.36 13.90 -7.89
C SER A 210 -7.44 14.75 -7.18
N GLY A 211 -7.81 14.37 -5.96
CA GLY A 211 -8.94 14.92 -5.19
C GLY A 211 -8.72 16.30 -4.56
N THR A 212 -8.67 17.35 -5.38
CA THR A 212 -9.07 18.73 -5.00
C THR A 212 -8.29 19.39 -3.84
N VAL A 213 -7.09 19.90 -4.12
CA VAL A 213 -6.62 21.13 -3.43
C VAL A 213 -7.08 22.33 -4.24
N VAL A 214 -8.28 22.84 -3.94
CA VAL A 214 -8.77 24.13 -4.45
C VAL A 214 -8.92 25.11 -3.28
N SER A 215 -7.83 25.83 -3.07
CA SER A 215 -7.76 27.12 -2.36
C SER A 215 -7.07 28.06 -3.35
N ASP A 216 -7.46 29.32 -3.57
CA ASP A 216 -8.43 30.19 -2.90
C ASP A 216 -9.00 31.18 -3.93
N ALA A 217 -10.28 31.57 -3.83
CA ALA A 217 -10.82 32.81 -4.41
C ALA A 217 -12.32 33.01 -4.07
N LEU A 218 -12.63 33.69 -2.96
CA LEU A 218 -13.12 35.08 -3.00
C LEU A 218 -13.60 35.51 -1.61
N ARG A 219 -13.04 36.62 -1.10
CA ARG A 219 -13.56 37.33 0.07
C ARG A 219 -14.36 38.56 -0.34
N GLU A 220 -15.23 38.99 0.57
CA GLU A 220 -16.04 40.21 0.55
C GLU A 220 -17.18 40.19 -0.50
N THR A 221 -18.42 40.45 -0.09
CA THR A 221 -18.83 41.78 0.38
C THR A 221 -19.94 41.76 1.43
N LYS A 222 -20.10 42.89 2.14
CA LYS A 222 -21.26 43.15 3.00
C LYS A 222 -22.45 43.60 2.16
N ALA A 223 -23.57 42.89 2.26
CA ALA A 223 -24.91 43.44 2.11
C ALA A 223 -25.87 42.55 2.90
N GLY A 224 -26.92 43.14 3.48
CA GLY A 224 -28.04 42.39 4.03
C GLY A 224 -29.34 42.86 3.39
N HIS A 225 -30.34 41.99 3.36
CA HIS A 225 -31.74 42.40 3.48
C HIS A 225 -32.63 41.23 3.94
N ASP A 226 -33.75 41.59 4.52
CA ASP A 226 -34.72 40.72 5.20
C ASP A 226 -35.68 39.97 4.25
N ALA A 227 -36.63 39.27 4.89
CA ALA A 227 -37.92 38.82 4.38
C ALA A 227 -37.86 37.49 3.58
N SER A 228 -38.59 36.44 3.98
CA SER A 228 -40.05 36.23 3.78
C SER A 228 -40.26 35.12 2.72
N ARG A 229 -41.09 34.08 2.89
CA ARG A 229 -42.20 33.84 3.85
C ARG A 229 -42.64 32.35 3.83
N LEU A 230 -43.46 31.96 4.83
CA LEU A 230 -44.49 30.87 4.79
C LEU A 230 -43.97 29.41 4.65
N THR A 231 -44.08 28.54 5.67
CA THR A 231 -45.24 27.71 6.13
C THR A 231 -45.59 26.55 5.18
N GLU A 232 -46.06 25.37 5.60
CA GLU A 232 -46.77 24.92 6.82
C GLU A 232 -46.05 23.69 7.44
N SER A 233 -45.71 23.65 8.74
CA SER A 233 -46.53 23.49 9.96
C SER A 233 -47.09 22.09 10.22
N THR A 234 -46.65 21.48 11.33
CA THR A 234 -47.51 20.65 12.18
C THR A 234 -47.09 20.92 13.62
N GLU A 235 -47.94 21.63 14.35
CA GLU A 235 -47.73 21.94 15.77
C GLU A 235 -48.35 20.86 16.64
N ASN A 236 -47.68 20.53 17.76
CA ASN A 236 -48.26 20.62 19.11
C ASN A 236 -47.10 20.39 20.11
N VAL A 237 -46.56 21.42 20.76
CA VAL A 237 -47.16 22.27 21.81
C VAL A 237 -47.34 21.51 23.13
N SER A 238 -46.40 21.73 24.05
CA SER A 238 -46.61 22.22 25.43
C SER A 238 -45.52 21.72 26.40
N ASP A 239 -45.04 22.53 27.36
CA ASP A 239 -44.88 23.99 27.34
C ASP A 239 -43.82 24.41 28.39
N SER A 240 -43.31 25.64 28.26
CA SER A 240 -42.65 26.43 29.30
C SER A 240 -41.27 25.93 29.78
N SER A 241 -40.18 26.68 29.60
CA SER A 241 -39.76 27.89 30.35
C SER A 241 -39.01 27.55 31.67
N SER A 242 -37.94 28.24 32.07
CA SER A 242 -37.05 29.13 31.32
C SER A 242 -35.74 29.41 32.08
N ASN A 243 -34.78 30.01 31.36
CA ASN A 243 -33.80 30.99 31.84
C ASN A 243 -32.68 30.60 32.85
N LYS A 244 -31.47 30.90 32.36
CA LYS A 244 -30.40 31.70 33.01
C LYS A 244 -29.41 31.07 34.02
N GLN A 245 -28.14 31.22 33.61
CA GLN A 245 -26.98 31.75 34.35
C GLN A 245 -26.48 30.91 35.55
N ALA A 246 -25.27 30.34 35.56
CA ALA A 246 -23.91 30.81 35.24
C ALA A 246 -23.15 31.41 36.44
N MET A 247 -21.86 31.04 36.57
CA MET A 247 -20.86 31.56 37.53
C MET A 247 -21.16 31.27 39.03
N GLU A 248 -20.22 30.89 39.91
CA GLU A 248 -18.79 31.20 40.04
C GLU A 248 -17.92 30.00 40.54
N LYS A 249 -16.65 29.89 40.11
CA LYS A 249 -15.35 30.18 40.80
C LYS A 249 -15.03 29.44 42.13
N GLY A 250 -13.72 29.29 42.39
CA GLY A 250 -13.14 28.98 43.71
C GLY A 250 -13.03 27.49 44.01
N SER A 251 -11.94 26.76 43.72
CA SER A 251 -10.52 27.10 43.63
C SER A 251 -9.89 27.65 44.92
N LYS A 252 -9.47 26.75 45.83
CA LYS A 252 -8.13 26.80 46.47
C LYS A 252 -7.74 25.53 47.25
N LYS A 253 -6.42 25.28 47.17
CA LYS A 253 -5.51 24.48 48.01
C LYS A 253 -5.90 24.52 49.52
N LYS A 254 -5.49 23.59 50.40
CA LYS A 254 -4.06 23.30 50.72
C LYS A 254 -3.86 22.18 51.78
N LYS A 255 -2.74 21.43 51.66
CA LYS A 255 -1.83 20.95 52.75
C LYS A 255 -2.21 19.76 53.66
N GLY A 256 -1.21 18.88 53.91
CA GLY A 256 -1.04 18.06 55.13
C GLY A 256 -1.16 16.55 54.90
N LYS A 257 -0.09 15.73 54.77
CA LYS A 257 1.02 15.30 55.68
C LYS A 257 0.64 14.30 56.79
N GLY A 258 1.26 13.11 56.76
CA GLY A 258 2.12 12.64 57.88
C GLY A 258 1.98 11.17 58.34
N ALA A 259 3.09 10.41 58.28
CA ALA A 259 3.31 9.07 58.89
C ALA A 259 2.37 7.92 58.41
N GLY A 260 2.69 6.63 58.51
CA GLY A 260 3.77 5.90 59.20
C GLY A 260 3.19 4.96 60.29
N ASN A 261 3.73 3.78 60.63
CA ASN A 261 4.93 3.07 60.18
C ASN A 261 4.90 1.60 60.71
N MET A 262 5.60 0.64 60.09
CA MET A 262 5.90 -0.73 60.63
C MET A 262 4.68 -1.66 60.91
N ILE A 263 4.75 -2.96 61.26
CA ILE A 263 5.60 -4.14 60.91
C ILE A 263 4.76 -5.40 61.29
N THR A 264 4.83 -6.50 60.53
CA THR A 264 4.95 -7.91 61.03
C THR A 264 5.04 -8.91 59.87
N GLY A 265 6.14 -9.67 59.81
CA GLY A 265 6.10 -11.11 59.48
C GLY A 265 6.08 -11.93 60.78
N PRO A 266 6.53 -13.20 60.83
CA PRO A 266 7.33 -13.93 59.82
C PRO A 266 6.84 -15.38 59.55
N ALA A 267 7.70 -16.19 58.91
CA ALA A 267 7.83 -17.65 59.03
C ALA A 267 6.76 -18.55 58.39
N GLU A 268 7.08 -19.70 57.75
CA GLU A 268 8.30 -20.27 57.12
C GLU A 268 7.80 -21.51 56.26
N SER A 269 8.52 -22.48 55.68
CA SER A 269 9.95 -22.89 55.64
C SER A 269 10.28 -23.71 54.36
N GLU A 270 11.57 -23.73 53.96
CA GLU A 270 12.38 -24.91 53.50
C GLU A 270 11.98 -25.75 52.24
N LEU A 271 12.86 -26.50 51.52
CA LEU A 271 14.34 -26.74 51.39
C LEU A 271 14.54 -27.52 50.05
N ASP A 272 15.69 -27.74 49.39
CA ASP A 272 17.11 -27.29 49.40
C ASP A 272 17.63 -27.51 47.93
N ASN A 273 18.91 -27.86 47.75
CA ASN A 273 19.58 -28.37 46.54
C ASN A 273 19.74 -27.30 45.44
N GLN A 274 20.88 -26.59 45.33
CA GLN A 274 22.29 -27.03 45.32
C GLN A 274 22.54 -28.09 44.19
N ASP A 275 23.58 -27.97 43.35
CA ASP A 275 24.93 -27.60 43.80
C ASP A 275 25.81 -26.68 42.90
N ARG A 276 26.60 -25.87 43.63
CA ARG A 276 27.94 -25.27 43.40
C ARG A 276 28.50 -24.92 42.01
N ALA A 277 28.75 -23.61 41.85
CA ALA A 277 29.89 -23.03 41.12
C ALA A 277 31.24 -23.28 41.86
N PRO A 278 32.42 -22.88 41.33
CA PRO A 278 32.94 -21.51 41.57
C PRO A 278 33.94 -21.01 40.48
N THR A 279 34.77 -19.94 40.56
CA THR A 279 35.23 -19.02 41.65
C THR A 279 35.81 -17.71 41.08
N LYS A 280 35.63 -16.56 41.78
CA LYS A 280 36.56 -15.38 41.90
C LYS A 280 36.93 -14.60 40.60
N SER A 281 37.08 -13.26 40.56
CA SER A 281 36.95 -12.12 41.51
C SER A 281 36.85 -10.79 40.69
N LYS A 282 37.16 -9.53 41.06
CA LYS A 282 37.91 -8.90 42.17
C LYS A 282 37.59 -7.38 42.42
N LYS A 283 36.34 -7.03 42.75
CA LYS A 283 35.90 -5.86 43.57
C LYS A 283 36.75 -4.55 43.55
N ASN A 284 36.21 -3.44 43.02
CA ASN A 284 36.30 -2.04 43.54
C ASN A 284 35.72 -1.01 42.52
N GLN A 285 35.27 0.21 42.87
CA GLN A 285 34.54 0.72 44.05
C GLN A 285 34.05 2.19 43.80
N ARG A 286 32.74 2.48 43.92
CA ARG A 286 32.13 3.84 44.17
C ARG A 286 32.36 4.94 43.08
N LYS A 287 31.63 6.08 43.00
CA LYS A 287 30.61 6.71 43.88
C LYS A 287 29.66 7.69 43.12
N GLY A 288 28.33 7.57 43.29
CA GLY A 288 27.33 8.64 43.04
C GLY A 288 26.98 8.97 41.57
N LYS A 289 25.91 9.73 41.27
CA LYS A 289 24.84 10.31 42.12
C LYS A 289 23.55 10.56 41.29
N ASN A 290 22.37 10.47 41.92
CA ASN A 290 21.05 10.46 41.27
C ASN A 290 20.57 11.81 40.69
N ILE A 291 19.91 11.74 39.54
CA ILE A 291 18.74 12.50 39.03
C ILE A 291 18.23 11.75 37.77
N SER A 292 16.96 11.74 37.34
CA SER A 292 15.63 11.82 37.98
C SER A 292 14.60 11.48 36.89
N SER A 293 13.56 10.69 37.18
CA SER A 293 12.63 10.19 36.15
C SER A 293 11.71 11.28 35.58
N GLU A 294 11.74 11.52 34.26
CA GLU A 294 10.74 12.37 33.58
C GLU A 294 10.53 12.04 32.07
N GLN A 295 10.70 10.78 31.64
CA GLN A 295 10.45 10.34 30.24
C GLN A 295 9.67 9.01 30.14
N VAL A 296 8.40 8.99 30.55
CA VAL A 296 7.47 7.86 30.29
C VAL A 296 6.04 8.34 29.92
N ALA A 297 5.91 9.56 29.38
CA ALA A 297 4.61 10.19 29.11
C ALA A 297 4.23 10.29 27.62
N GLU A 298 5.18 10.43 26.70
CA GLU A 298 4.90 10.78 25.30
C GLU A 298 4.57 9.57 24.41
N SER A 299 4.99 8.36 24.81
CA SER A 299 4.81 7.10 24.04
C SER A 299 3.36 6.67 23.83
N LYS A 300 2.37 7.40 24.37
CA LYS A 300 0.92 7.18 24.16
C LYS A 300 0.22 8.26 23.31
N ALA A 301 0.89 9.36 22.98
CA ALA A 301 0.34 10.39 22.09
C ALA A 301 0.53 10.03 20.61
N ALA A 302 1.75 9.67 20.20
CA ALA A 302 2.07 9.26 18.84
C ALA A 302 1.20 8.09 18.35
N ALA A 303 0.97 7.10 19.22
CA ALA A 303 0.13 5.93 18.94
C ALA A 303 -1.35 6.25 18.65
N LYS A 304 -1.85 7.44 19.01
CA LYS A 304 -3.20 7.89 18.64
C LYS A 304 -3.24 8.65 17.31
N LEU A 305 -2.21 9.45 17.01
CA LEU A 305 -2.19 10.22 15.76
C LEU A 305 -1.97 9.33 14.53
N VAL A 306 -1.23 8.23 14.67
CA VAL A 306 -1.10 7.21 13.61
C VAL A 306 -2.45 6.53 13.33
N LYS A 307 -3.16 6.09 14.37
CA LYS A 307 -4.42 5.35 14.21
C LYS A 307 -5.54 6.14 13.52
N ILE A 308 -5.64 7.44 13.77
CA ILE A 308 -6.69 8.29 13.18
C ILE A 308 -6.45 8.53 11.66
N LYS A 309 -5.26 8.25 11.12
CA LYS A 309 -5.01 8.22 9.67
C LYS A 309 -5.27 6.86 9.01
N GLU A 310 -5.45 5.78 9.77
CA GLU A 310 -5.81 4.46 9.22
C GLU A 310 -7.31 4.31 8.88
N GLU A 311 -8.14 5.32 9.20
CA GLU A 311 -9.60 5.27 8.96
C GLU A 311 -10.00 5.84 7.58
N ASN A 312 -9.14 6.64 6.93
CA ASN A 312 -9.30 7.05 5.53
C ASN A 312 -8.60 6.07 4.55
N LEU A 313 -8.62 4.77 4.86
CA LEU A 313 -8.04 3.77 3.98
C LEU A 313 -9.02 3.39 2.87
N ASN A 314 -8.56 3.51 1.63
CA ASN A 314 -9.23 3.03 0.41
C ASN A 314 -9.26 1.49 0.40
N ILE A 315 -10.08 0.91 1.26
CA ILE A 315 -10.30 -0.54 1.44
C ILE A 315 -11.48 -0.93 0.56
N PRO A 316 -11.38 -1.98 -0.27
CA PRO A 316 -12.51 -2.42 -1.09
C PRO A 316 -13.66 -2.87 -0.17
N SER A 317 -14.87 -2.35 -0.40
CA SER A 317 -16.08 -2.81 0.27
C SER A 317 -16.51 -4.18 -0.27
N GLU A 318 -17.40 -4.87 0.44
CA GLU A 318 -18.02 -6.11 -0.05
C GLU A 318 -18.74 -5.83 -1.38
N ASP A 319 -19.48 -4.72 -1.46
CA ASP A 319 -20.24 -4.29 -2.64
C ASP A 319 -19.34 -3.94 -3.83
N TRP A 320 -18.18 -3.31 -3.61
CA TRP A 320 -17.22 -3.00 -4.67
C TRP A 320 -16.65 -4.28 -5.27
N VAL A 321 -16.28 -5.25 -4.42
CA VAL A 321 -15.77 -6.56 -4.88
C VAL A 321 -16.86 -7.31 -5.64
N MET A 322 -18.08 -7.42 -5.09
CA MET A 322 -19.20 -8.10 -5.77
C MET A 322 -19.53 -7.46 -7.13
N LYS A 323 -19.67 -6.13 -7.18
CA LYS A 323 -19.95 -5.41 -8.43
C LYS A 323 -18.85 -5.62 -9.47
N LYS A 324 -17.58 -5.62 -9.05
CA LYS A 324 -16.46 -5.82 -9.98
C LYS A 324 -16.35 -7.27 -10.43
N ILE A 325 -16.65 -8.26 -9.58
CA ILE A 325 -16.76 -9.67 -9.99
C ILE A 325 -17.86 -9.85 -11.03
N ALA A 326 -19.07 -9.31 -10.81
CA ALA A 326 -20.15 -9.37 -11.81
C ALA A 326 -19.77 -8.70 -13.15
N THR A 327 -18.99 -7.62 -13.10
CA THR A 327 -18.45 -6.97 -14.32
C THR A 327 -17.37 -7.81 -15.03
N LEU A 328 -16.67 -8.69 -14.30
CA LEU A 328 -15.60 -9.55 -14.83
C LEU A 328 -16.11 -10.93 -15.31
N VAL A 329 -17.26 -11.37 -14.80
CA VAL A 329 -17.87 -12.68 -15.08
C VAL A 329 -19.39 -12.50 -15.27
N PRO A 330 -19.84 -12.10 -16.48
CA PRO A 330 -21.27 -11.91 -16.78
C PRO A 330 -22.05 -13.24 -16.76
N ASP A 331 -21.37 -14.37 -16.89
CA ASP A 331 -21.91 -15.74 -16.81
C ASP A 331 -22.76 -15.98 -15.54
N PHE A 332 -22.47 -15.27 -14.45
CA PHE A 332 -23.25 -15.32 -13.20
C PHE A 332 -24.64 -14.67 -13.31
N GLU A 333 -24.87 -13.82 -14.30
CA GLU A 333 -26.19 -13.24 -14.63
C GLU A 333 -26.85 -14.00 -15.79
N GLU A 334 -26.07 -14.45 -16.79
CA GLU A 334 -26.62 -15.14 -17.98
C GLU A 334 -27.11 -16.59 -17.72
N GLN A 335 -26.63 -17.28 -16.68
CA GLN A 335 -27.07 -18.66 -16.37
C GLN A 335 -28.47 -18.77 -15.73
N GLY A 336 -29.22 -17.67 -15.59
CA GLY A 336 -30.63 -17.72 -15.15
C GLY A 336 -30.83 -18.01 -13.65
N LEU A 337 -29.85 -17.66 -12.82
CA LEU A 337 -29.93 -17.77 -11.36
C LEU A 337 -30.95 -16.77 -10.78
N ASP A 338 -31.91 -17.25 -9.99
CA ASP A 338 -32.92 -16.41 -9.32
C ASP A 338 -32.33 -15.31 -8.41
N ASP A 339 -31.12 -15.55 -7.86
CA ASP A 339 -30.33 -14.53 -7.15
C ASP A 339 -28.81 -14.75 -7.34
N PRO A 340 -28.15 -13.98 -8.22
CA PRO A 340 -26.69 -14.00 -8.39
C PRO A 340 -25.88 -13.65 -7.13
N GLN A 341 -26.47 -12.99 -6.12
CA GLN A 341 -25.79 -12.74 -4.84
C GLN A 341 -25.38 -14.05 -4.14
N THR A 342 -26.11 -15.15 -4.40
CA THR A 342 -25.81 -16.49 -3.87
C THR A 342 -24.40 -16.96 -4.20
N ILE A 343 -23.86 -16.58 -5.37
CA ILE A 343 -22.48 -16.89 -5.80
C ILE A 343 -21.54 -15.72 -5.50
N LEU A 344 -21.93 -14.50 -5.89
CA LEU A 344 -21.07 -13.33 -5.80
C LEU A 344 -20.63 -13.05 -4.37
N ARG A 345 -21.50 -13.28 -3.39
CA ARG A 345 -21.23 -12.94 -1.98
C ARG A 345 -20.25 -13.89 -1.28
N PRO A 346 -20.35 -15.23 -1.38
CA PRO A 346 -19.29 -16.12 -0.93
C PRO A 346 -17.93 -15.85 -1.59
N LEU A 347 -17.91 -15.66 -2.92
CA LEU A 347 -16.68 -15.45 -3.68
C LEU A 347 -16.02 -14.11 -3.31
N ALA A 348 -16.78 -13.04 -3.18
CA ALA A 348 -16.28 -11.74 -2.72
C ALA A 348 -15.73 -11.82 -1.29
N ASN A 349 -16.40 -12.52 -0.37
CA ASN A 349 -15.93 -12.68 1.01
C ASN A 349 -14.67 -13.55 1.12
N TYR A 350 -14.43 -14.45 0.16
CA TYR A 350 -13.17 -15.21 0.04
C TYR A 350 -12.01 -14.34 -0.52
N LEU A 351 -12.27 -13.59 -1.60
CA LEU A 351 -11.24 -12.79 -2.30
C LEU A 351 -10.85 -11.51 -1.56
N ARG A 352 -11.81 -10.86 -0.89
CA ARG A 352 -11.61 -9.58 -0.18
C ARG A 352 -10.46 -9.60 0.86
N PRO A 353 -10.32 -10.60 1.77
CA PRO A 353 -9.18 -10.64 2.70
C PRO A 353 -7.83 -10.81 1.98
N MET A 354 -7.79 -11.54 0.86
CA MET A 354 -6.56 -11.70 0.06
C MET A 354 -6.13 -10.36 -0.54
N LEU A 355 -7.05 -9.66 -1.23
CA LEU A 355 -6.84 -8.33 -1.80
C LEU A 355 -6.43 -7.30 -0.74
N ILE A 356 -7.03 -7.36 0.46
CA ILE A 356 -6.66 -6.48 1.58
C ILE A 356 -5.23 -6.78 2.08
N ASN A 357 -4.75 -8.02 2.01
CA ASN A 357 -3.40 -8.36 2.47
C ASN A 357 -2.32 -7.98 1.44
N SER A 358 -2.51 -8.34 0.17
CA SER A 358 -1.58 -7.94 -0.90
C SER A 358 -1.47 -6.42 -1.03
N TRP A 359 -2.58 -5.69 -0.85
CA TRP A 359 -2.58 -4.24 -0.80
C TRP A 359 -1.79 -3.67 0.39
N LYS A 360 -1.91 -4.27 1.58
CA LYS A 360 -1.11 -3.90 2.76
C LYS A 360 0.38 -4.18 2.56
N GLU A 361 0.74 -5.26 1.87
CA GLU A 361 2.12 -5.63 1.58
C GLU A 361 2.74 -4.75 0.49
N ARG A 362 2.05 -4.53 -0.64
CA ARG A 362 2.45 -3.59 -1.70
C ARG A 362 2.66 -2.17 -1.15
N ARG A 363 1.77 -1.68 -0.30
CA ARG A 363 1.93 -0.37 0.36
C ARG A 363 3.12 -0.32 1.33
N LYS A 364 3.36 -1.39 2.11
CA LYS A 364 4.56 -1.48 2.98
C LYS A 364 5.85 -1.47 2.16
N ALA A 365 5.88 -2.18 1.03
CA ALA A 365 7.03 -2.20 0.13
C ALA A 365 7.35 -0.80 -0.39
N LEU A 366 6.35 -0.07 -0.94
CA LEU A 366 6.52 1.30 -1.42
C LEU A 366 7.01 2.27 -0.32
N PHE A 367 6.48 2.17 0.90
CA PHE A 367 6.99 2.98 2.02
C PHE A 367 8.42 2.61 2.43
N SER A 368 8.78 1.33 2.41
CA SER A 368 10.15 0.88 2.72
C SER A 368 11.14 1.34 1.64
N GLU A 369 10.76 1.24 0.38
CA GLU A 369 11.57 1.65 -0.77
C GLU A 369 11.76 3.16 -0.79
N ASN A 370 10.71 3.97 -0.62
CA ASN A 370 10.85 5.42 -0.54
C ASN A 370 11.64 5.86 0.71
N ALA A 371 11.54 5.14 1.84
CA ALA A 371 12.38 5.40 3.02
C ALA A 371 13.87 5.12 2.73
N GLU A 372 14.18 4.05 2.00
CA GLU A 372 15.54 3.73 1.58
C GLU A 372 16.07 4.73 0.54
N ARG A 373 15.27 5.08 -0.48
CA ARG A 373 15.60 6.14 -1.45
C ARG A 373 15.87 7.49 -0.78
N MET A 374 15.02 7.92 0.16
CA MET A 374 15.23 9.15 0.94
C MET A 374 16.54 9.12 1.74
N LYS A 375 16.87 7.97 2.36
CA LYS A 375 18.13 7.79 3.08
C LYS A 375 19.33 7.87 2.12
N GLN A 376 19.31 7.13 1.01
CA GLN A 376 20.38 7.12 0.02
C GLN A 376 20.60 8.52 -0.58
N LEU A 377 19.53 9.27 -0.83
CA LEU A 377 19.56 10.67 -1.27
C LEU A 377 20.30 11.55 -0.26
N LEU A 378 19.93 11.52 1.03
CA LEU A 378 20.62 12.27 2.09
C LEU A 378 22.07 11.83 2.30
N ASP A 379 22.36 10.53 2.29
CA ASP A 379 23.71 9.97 2.37
C ASP A 379 24.59 10.38 1.17
N SER A 380 23.99 10.70 0.02
CA SER A 380 24.69 11.23 -1.17
C SER A 380 24.89 12.74 -1.10
N LEU A 381 23.87 13.48 -0.64
CA LEU A 381 23.89 14.92 -0.43
C LEU A 381 24.97 15.29 0.61
N GLN A 382 24.97 14.62 1.76
CA GLN A 382 25.94 14.83 2.84
C GLN A 382 27.40 14.77 2.33
N LYS A 383 27.74 13.80 1.48
CA LYS A 383 29.10 13.64 0.92
C LYS A 383 29.49 14.80 0.02
N LYS A 384 28.63 15.17 -0.94
CA LYS A 384 28.87 16.29 -1.86
C LYS A 384 28.89 17.64 -1.12
N PHE A 385 28.04 17.78 -0.10
CA PHE A 385 27.96 18.95 0.75
C PHE A 385 29.21 19.11 1.62
N ASP A 386 29.71 18.06 2.28
CA ASP A 386 30.95 18.08 3.06
C ASP A 386 32.16 18.53 2.23
N GLU A 387 32.30 18.04 1.00
CA GLU A 387 33.38 18.43 0.09
C GLU A 387 33.25 19.91 -0.32
N SER A 388 32.07 20.30 -0.78
CA SER A 388 31.80 21.67 -1.25
C SER A 388 31.92 22.70 -0.13
N PHE A 389 31.47 22.37 1.08
CA PHE A 389 31.51 23.23 2.27
C PHE A 389 32.94 23.38 2.81
N LEU A 390 33.77 22.32 2.78
CA LEU A 390 35.19 22.41 3.12
C LEU A 390 35.96 23.28 2.10
N ASN A 391 35.66 23.16 0.81
CA ASN A 391 36.24 24.01 -0.22
C ASN A 391 35.81 25.48 -0.03
N MET A 392 34.53 25.73 0.29
CA MET A 392 34.04 27.07 0.63
C MET A 392 34.76 27.68 1.85
N GLN A 393 34.96 26.92 2.94
CA GLN A 393 35.76 27.36 4.10
C GLN A 393 37.24 27.62 3.75
N LEU A 394 37.78 26.93 2.75
CA LEU A 394 39.16 27.12 2.29
C LEU A 394 39.32 28.40 1.46
N TYR A 395 38.33 28.72 0.62
CA TYR A 395 38.30 29.94 -0.18
C TYR A 395 37.93 31.17 0.66
N GLU A 396 37.03 31.04 1.64
CA GLU A 396 36.68 32.09 2.63
C GLU A 396 37.94 32.62 3.32
N LYS A 397 38.84 31.72 3.76
CA LYS A 397 40.15 32.06 4.34
C LYS A 397 41.10 32.83 3.41
N ALA A 398 40.89 32.88 2.10
CA ALA A 398 41.74 33.69 1.22
C ALA A 398 41.37 35.18 1.24
N LEU A 399 40.19 35.51 1.76
CA LEU A 399 39.64 36.86 1.81
C LEU A 399 40.32 37.70 2.90
N ASP A 400 40.83 37.06 3.97
CA ASP A 400 41.68 37.64 5.02
C ASP A 400 42.80 38.55 4.47
N LEU A 401 43.33 38.23 3.27
CA LEU A 401 44.47 38.91 2.66
C LEU A 401 44.13 40.29 2.03
N PHE A 402 42.84 40.64 1.99
CA PHE A 402 42.30 41.81 1.29
C PHE A 402 41.30 42.63 2.13
N GLU A 403 41.16 42.36 3.44
CA GLU A 403 40.23 43.10 4.32
C GLU A 403 40.52 44.61 4.38
N ASP A 404 41.78 45.01 4.18
CA ASP A 404 42.23 46.41 4.23
C ASP A 404 41.87 47.21 2.96
N ASP A 405 41.61 46.54 1.83
CA ASP A 405 40.97 47.16 0.66
C ASP A 405 39.49 46.77 0.62
N GLN A 406 38.66 47.63 1.22
CA GLN A 406 37.21 47.49 1.26
C GLN A 406 36.57 47.34 -0.14
N SER A 407 37.20 47.83 -1.21
CA SER A 407 36.69 47.70 -2.58
C SER A 407 36.98 46.32 -3.18
N THR A 408 38.21 45.83 -3.06
CA THR A 408 38.60 44.50 -3.54
C THR A 408 37.99 43.38 -2.70
N SER A 409 37.92 43.54 -1.37
CA SER A 409 37.21 42.62 -0.46
C SER A 409 35.78 42.33 -0.95
N VAL A 410 34.97 43.36 -1.20
CA VAL A 410 33.56 43.19 -1.65
C VAL A 410 33.46 42.53 -3.03
N ILE A 411 34.44 42.76 -3.91
CA ILE A 411 34.51 42.08 -5.22
C ILE A 411 34.80 40.58 -5.04
N LEU A 412 35.72 40.22 -4.14
CA LEU A 412 36.09 38.83 -3.85
C LEU A 412 34.98 38.07 -3.12
N HIS A 413 34.39 38.62 -2.04
CA HIS A 413 33.23 37.99 -1.38
C HIS A 413 32.09 37.75 -2.37
N ARG A 414 31.73 38.75 -3.19
CA ARG A 414 30.66 38.59 -4.20
C ARG A 414 31.00 37.58 -5.28
N HIS A 415 32.27 37.43 -5.66
CA HIS A 415 32.68 36.40 -6.60
C HIS A 415 32.51 35.01 -6.01
N LEU A 416 33.01 34.77 -4.80
CA LEU A 416 32.89 33.49 -4.10
C LEU A 416 31.43 33.11 -3.83
N LEU A 417 30.58 34.09 -3.50
CA LEU A 417 29.14 33.90 -3.41
C LEU A 417 28.58 33.44 -4.77
N ARG A 418 28.87 34.16 -5.85
CA ARG A 418 28.29 33.86 -7.17
C ARG A 418 28.80 32.60 -7.85
N THR A 419 29.97 32.07 -7.46
CA THR A 419 30.51 30.81 -7.97
C THR A 419 30.24 29.65 -7.01
N THR A 420 31.04 29.52 -5.94
CA THR A 420 31.01 28.35 -5.05
C THR A 420 29.74 28.28 -4.21
N ALA A 421 29.28 29.40 -3.63
CA ALA A 421 28.08 29.38 -2.80
C ALA A 421 26.80 29.08 -3.62
N THR A 422 26.69 29.63 -4.84
CA THR A 422 25.58 29.33 -5.78
C THR A 422 25.44 27.84 -6.01
N ALA A 423 26.54 27.15 -6.37
CA ALA A 423 26.52 25.71 -6.65
C ALA A 423 26.14 24.88 -5.41
N ILE A 424 26.55 25.31 -4.21
CA ILE A 424 26.16 24.68 -2.95
C ILE A 424 24.65 24.84 -2.69
N VAL A 425 24.10 26.05 -2.88
CA VAL A 425 22.67 26.33 -2.68
C VAL A 425 21.81 25.55 -3.67
N ASP A 426 22.19 25.52 -4.95
CA ASP A 426 21.39 24.84 -5.98
C ASP A 426 21.31 23.34 -5.74
N MET A 427 22.45 22.71 -5.48
CA MET A 427 22.54 21.31 -5.06
C MET A 427 21.68 21.04 -3.81
N LEU A 428 21.79 21.89 -2.79
CA LEU A 428 21.08 21.71 -1.52
C LEU A 428 19.56 21.82 -1.72
N LEU A 429 19.08 22.88 -2.38
CA LEU A 429 17.65 23.10 -2.62
C LEU A 429 17.03 21.98 -3.48
N GLN A 430 17.71 21.55 -4.55
CA GLN A 430 17.22 20.46 -5.41
C GLN A 430 17.08 19.14 -4.65
N ASN A 431 18.08 18.75 -3.85
CA ASN A 431 18.03 17.48 -3.13
C ASN A 431 17.02 17.52 -1.96
N LEU A 432 16.83 18.67 -1.31
CA LEU A 432 15.80 18.84 -0.27
C LEU A 432 14.38 18.84 -0.84
N ASP A 433 14.15 19.45 -2.00
CA ASP A 433 12.85 19.39 -2.70
C ASP A 433 12.52 17.96 -3.15
N MET A 434 13.52 17.23 -3.68
CA MET A 434 13.38 15.82 -4.03
C MET A 434 13.05 14.95 -2.80
N HIS A 435 13.71 15.20 -1.68
CA HIS A 435 13.41 14.53 -0.41
C HIS A 435 12.00 14.88 0.12
N ASN A 436 11.54 16.12 -0.05
CA ASN A 436 10.18 16.55 0.33
C ASN A 436 9.10 15.81 -0.49
N LYS A 437 9.31 15.68 -1.81
CA LYS A 437 8.43 14.92 -2.73
C LYS A 437 8.35 13.43 -2.38
N LEU A 438 9.50 12.77 -2.21
CA LEU A 438 9.56 11.37 -1.77
C LEU A 438 8.86 11.13 -0.41
N LYS A 439 8.91 12.11 0.49
CA LYS A 439 8.27 12.07 1.81
C LYS A 439 6.75 12.26 1.74
N ASN A 440 6.26 13.03 0.78
CA ASN A 440 4.82 13.23 0.54
C ASN A 440 4.20 12.06 -0.24
N GLY A 441 5.01 11.31 -0.98
CA GLY A 441 4.58 10.19 -1.82
C GLY A 441 4.36 10.55 -3.29
N ASP A 442 4.86 11.71 -3.72
CA ASP A 442 4.79 12.16 -5.11
C ASP A 442 5.67 11.26 -6.02
N GLU A 443 5.25 11.05 -7.27
CA GLU A 443 6.08 10.37 -8.28
C GLU A 443 7.29 11.23 -8.66
N VAL A 444 8.41 10.95 -8.00
CA VAL A 444 9.71 11.49 -8.36
C VAL A 444 10.27 10.68 -9.54
N ALA A 445 10.37 11.33 -10.70
CA ALA A 445 11.15 10.81 -11.82
C ALA A 445 12.56 10.43 -11.37
N GLU A 446 13.09 9.31 -11.86
CA GLU A 446 14.39 8.79 -11.43
C GLU A 446 15.48 9.88 -11.48
N PRO A 447 16.42 9.89 -10.52
CA PRO A 447 17.48 10.88 -10.47
C PRO A 447 18.40 10.71 -11.67
N GLN A 448 18.10 11.44 -12.75
CA GLN A 448 18.95 11.61 -13.91
C GLN A 448 20.35 12.01 -13.42
N ILE A 449 21.33 11.13 -13.63
CA ILE A 449 22.72 11.31 -13.16
C ILE A 449 23.43 12.26 -14.16
N SER A 450 22.86 13.45 -14.32
CA SER A 450 23.02 14.29 -15.50
C SER A 450 23.09 15.76 -15.09
N GLU A 451 24.33 16.24 -14.98
CA GLU A 451 24.72 17.66 -15.05
C GLU A 451 24.27 18.60 -13.92
N SER A 452 25.04 19.68 -13.74
CA SER A 452 24.81 20.70 -12.72
C SER A 452 23.79 21.73 -13.21
N ILE A 453 22.50 21.41 -13.06
CA ILE A 453 21.40 22.35 -13.33
C ILE A 453 21.56 23.55 -12.38
N SER A 454 22.00 24.69 -12.90
CA SER A 454 22.03 25.95 -12.15
C SER A 454 20.63 26.54 -12.10
N LEU A 455 20.16 26.86 -10.89
CA LEU A 455 18.85 27.47 -10.70
C LEU A 455 18.92 28.95 -11.06
N ASN A 456 17.80 29.53 -11.50
CA ASN A 456 17.64 30.98 -11.51
C ASN A 456 17.18 31.48 -10.12
N PRO A 457 17.37 32.78 -9.76
CA PRO A 457 16.99 33.29 -8.44
C PRO A 457 15.49 33.16 -8.09
N GLY A 458 14.63 33.15 -9.11
CA GLY A 458 13.19 32.88 -8.95
C GLY A 458 12.90 31.43 -8.56
N GLU A 459 13.57 30.46 -9.21
CA GLU A 459 13.48 29.03 -8.90
C GLU A 459 14.00 28.71 -7.49
N ARG A 460 15.14 29.30 -7.09
CA ARG A 460 15.61 29.19 -5.70
C ARG A 460 14.54 29.65 -4.71
N THR A 461 13.86 30.75 -5.03
CA THR A 461 12.84 31.38 -4.18
C THR A 461 11.50 30.62 -4.19
N SER A 462 11.15 29.93 -5.28
CA SER A 462 9.94 29.10 -5.33
C SER A 462 10.16 27.77 -4.60
N ILE A 463 11.30 27.09 -4.83
CA ILE A 463 11.69 25.86 -4.12
C ILE A 463 11.80 26.12 -2.62
N ALA A 464 12.44 27.21 -2.19
CA ALA A 464 12.52 27.57 -0.78
C ALA A 464 11.14 27.77 -0.10
N LYS A 465 10.06 27.97 -0.87
CA LYS A 465 8.66 28.08 -0.40
C LYS A 465 7.87 26.78 -0.43
N THR A 466 8.35 25.70 -1.06
CA THR A 466 7.69 24.37 -1.00
C THR A 466 7.99 23.63 0.31
N PHE A 467 9.04 24.05 1.02
CA PHE A 467 9.51 23.40 2.24
C PHE A 467 8.58 23.67 3.44
N PRO A 468 8.45 22.70 4.37
CA PRO A 468 7.59 22.86 5.55
C PRO A 468 8.25 23.73 6.63
N GLY A 469 7.50 24.71 7.16
CA GLY A 469 7.77 25.36 8.44
C GLY A 469 9.11 26.12 8.53
N SER A 470 9.90 25.81 9.55
CA SER A 470 11.20 26.43 9.84
C SER A 470 12.18 26.31 8.67
N LEU A 471 12.21 25.16 7.97
CA LEU A 471 13.10 24.92 6.83
C LEU A 471 12.89 25.90 5.67
N SER A 472 11.65 26.34 5.40
CA SER A 472 11.38 27.37 4.39
C SER A 472 12.00 28.72 4.76
N ASN A 473 11.89 29.13 6.03
CA ASN A 473 12.48 30.38 6.50
C ASN A 473 14.02 30.34 6.43
N LYS A 474 14.65 29.19 6.75
CA LYS A 474 16.11 29.01 6.58
C LYS A 474 16.52 29.01 5.11
N ALA A 475 15.74 28.38 4.24
CA ALA A 475 16.00 28.35 2.80
C ALA A 475 15.88 29.74 2.16
N LEU A 476 14.87 30.54 2.52
CA LEU A 476 14.76 31.93 2.06
C LEU A 476 15.94 32.77 2.58
N ALA A 477 16.36 32.59 3.84
CA ALA A 477 17.50 33.32 4.40
C ALA A 477 18.84 32.98 3.70
N VAL A 478 19.09 31.73 3.30
CA VAL A 478 20.33 31.38 2.56
C VAL A 478 20.30 31.90 1.12
N VAL A 479 19.13 31.97 0.50
CA VAL A 479 18.94 32.56 -0.84
C VAL A 479 19.11 34.09 -0.81
N GLU A 480 18.61 34.78 0.23
CA GLU A 480 18.87 36.21 0.44
C GLU A 480 20.36 36.49 0.68
N ALA A 481 21.01 35.68 1.53
CA ALA A 481 22.43 35.85 1.84
C ALA A 481 23.36 35.61 0.62
N LEU A 482 22.91 34.81 -0.37
CA LEU A 482 23.65 34.55 -1.62
C LEU A 482 23.80 35.81 -2.49
N GLU A 483 22.81 36.70 -2.54
CA GLU A 483 22.92 38.02 -3.21
C GLU A 483 23.55 39.11 -2.32
N GLY A 484 24.11 38.70 -1.17
CA GLY A 484 24.75 39.59 -0.21
C GLY A 484 26.08 40.22 -0.65
N LYS A 485 26.81 40.74 0.34
CA LYS A 485 28.11 41.42 0.16
C LYS A 485 29.28 40.75 0.91
N ARG A 486 29.00 39.71 1.69
CA ARG A 486 29.92 39.09 2.66
C ARG A 486 29.70 37.58 2.74
N ALA A 487 30.79 36.82 2.86
CA ALA A 487 30.74 35.36 2.84
C ALA A 487 30.27 34.81 4.20
N GLU A 488 30.67 35.47 5.30
CA GLU A 488 30.42 35.07 6.68
C GLU A 488 28.91 35.04 7.01
N THR A 489 28.14 35.97 6.43
CA THR A 489 26.67 36.01 6.53
C THR A 489 26.04 34.82 5.84
N PHE A 490 26.45 34.53 4.60
CA PHE A 490 26.03 33.35 3.86
C PHE A 490 26.43 32.05 4.58
N MET A 491 27.67 31.94 5.05
CA MET A 491 28.17 30.77 5.78
C MET A 491 27.43 30.53 7.08
N THR A 492 26.82 31.56 7.67
CA THR A 492 25.93 31.42 8.83
C THR A 492 24.54 30.92 8.41
N ALA A 493 23.90 31.54 7.41
CA ALA A 493 22.63 31.05 6.87
C ALA A 493 22.73 29.61 6.31
N LEU A 494 23.88 29.23 5.74
CA LEU A 494 24.17 27.89 5.24
C LEU A 494 24.31 26.85 6.37
N ARG A 495 24.88 27.23 7.51
CA ARG A 495 24.87 26.36 8.71
C ARG A 495 23.45 26.16 9.22
N ASP A 496 22.69 27.25 9.36
CA ASP A 496 21.31 27.23 9.83
C ASP A 496 20.39 26.31 9.01
N ILE A 497 20.45 26.35 7.67
CA ILE A 497 19.64 25.46 6.81
C ILE A 497 20.14 24.00 6.87
N ALA A 498 21.45 23.77 6.97
CA ALA A 498 22.02 22.42 7.05
C ALA A 498 21.63 21.73 8.37
N GLU A 499 21.72 22.43 9.51
CA GLU A 499 21.30 21.92 10.81
C GLU A 499 19.79 21.61 10.84
N GLU A 500 18.95 22.49 10.29
CA GLU A 500 17.49 22.28 10.14
C GLU A 500 17.17 21.10 9.18
N SER A 501 18.05 20.83 8.21
CA SER A 501 17.96 19.69 7.29
C SER A 501 18.50 18.37 7.88
N GLY A 502 19.07 18.39 9.08
CA GLY A 502 19.74 17.23 9.69
C GLY A 502 21.10 16.87 9.07
N LEU A 503 21.68 17.75 8.25
CA LEU A 503 23.02 17.57 7.67
C LEU A 503 24.10 17.93 8.69
N LEU A 504 25.21 17.18 8.67
CA LEU A 504 26.36 17.41 9.54
C LEU A 504 27.36 18.36 8.88
N LEU A 505 27.81 19.36 9.63
CA LEU A 505 28.71 20.42 9.15
C LEU A 505 30.15 20.15 9.56
N LYS A 506 30.94 19.56 8.66
CA LYS A 506 32.36 19.32 8.89
C LYS A 506 33.16 20.64 8.92
N LYS A 507 34.10 20.72 9.87
CA LYS A 507 34.95 21.91 10.09
C LYS A 507 36.34 21.69 9.52
N LEU A 508 36.88 22.71 8.87
CA LEU A 508 38.22 22.73 8.29
C LEU A 508 39.30 22.81 9.37
N ASP A 509 39.71 21.65 9.90
CA ASP A 509 40.88 21.54 10.78
C ASP A 509 42.21 21.73 10.02
N LYS A 510 43.31 22.00 10.75
CA LYS A 510 44.63 22.30 10.16
C LYS A 510 45.24 21.17 9.32
N LYS A 511 44.84 19.91 9.54
CA LYS A 511 45.29 18.75 8.76
C LYS A 511 44.49 18.66 7.46
N LEU A 512 43.15 18.78 7.54
CA LEU A 512 42.27 18.84 6.37
C LEU A 512 42.62 20.03 5.47
N GLU A 513 42.87 21.21 6.07
CA GLU A 513 43.35 22.41 5.38
C GLU A 513 44.62 22.16 4.58
N ARG A 514 45.65 21.56 5.20
CA ARG A 514 46.90 21.22 4.50
C ARG A 514 46.69 20.20 3.39
N THR A 515 45.82 19.21 3.60
CA THR A 515 45.50 18.20 2.57
C THR A 515 44.74 18.81 1.40
N LEU A 516 43.75 19.67 1.64
CA LEU A 516 42.96 20.33 0.60
C LEU A 516 43.78 21.38 -0.16
N LEU A 517 44.63 22.16 0.52
CA LEU A 517 45.58 23.06 -0.15
C LEU A 517 46.51 22.29 -1.10
N HIS A 518 47.06 21.15 -0.68
CA HIS A 518 47.92 20.33 -1.54
C HIS A 518 47.14 19.69 -2.71
N ALA A 519 45.89 19.29 -2.50
CA ALA A 519 45.03 18.79 -3.57
C ALA A 519 44.71 19.89 -4.59
N TYR A 520 44.29 21.06 -4.12
CA TYR A 520 44.00 22.25 -4.93
C TYR A 520 45.23 22.78 -5.66
N GLN A 521 46.42 22.75 -5.03
CA GLN A 521 47.69 23.08 -5.68
C GLN A 521 48.00 22.11 -6.83
N LYS A 522 47.85 20.79 -6.60
CA LYS A 522 48.08 19.77 -7.62
C LYS A 522 47.11 19.92 -8.79
N ASP A 523 45.84 20.19 -8.50
CA ASP A 523 44.82 20.43 -9.52
C ASP A 523 45.11 21.72 -10.32
N LEU A 524 45.39 22.85 -9.66
CA LEU A 524 45.81 24.08 -10.32
C LEU A 524 47.07 23.89 -11.19
N VAL A 525 48.07 23.12 -10.75
CA VAL A 525 49.25 22.79 -11.58
C VAL A 525 48.83 22.04 -12.85
N SER A 526 47.88 21.10 -12.75
CA SER A 526 47.33 20.40 -13.90
C SER A 526 46.55 21.35 -14.82
N GLN A 527 45.65 22.17 -14.26
CA GLN A 527 44.88 23.16 -15.01
C GLN A 527 45.78 24.19 -15.72
N VAL A 528 46.77 24.76 -15.04
CA VAL A 528 47.74 25.72 -15.61
C VAL A 528 48.56 25.08 -16.72
N SER A 529 48.93 23.80 -16.58
CA SER A 529 49.64 23.07 -17.63
C SER A 529 48.77 22.91 -18.88
N ALA A 530 47.53 22.46 -18.70
CA ALA A 530 46.59 22.17 -19.78
C ALA A 530 45.88 23.40 -20.39
N GLU A 531 45.88 24.55 -19.71
CA GLU A 531 45.16 25.75 -20.16
C GLU A 531 45.71 26.30 -21.48
N MET A 532 44.80 26.58 -22.43
CA MET A 532 45.10 27.09 -23.76
C MET A 532 44.51 28.49 -24.00
N ASP A 533 43.59 28.98 -23.16
CA ASP A 533 43.13 30.37 -23.22
C ASP A 533 44.08 31.31 -22.45
N PRO A 534 44.70 32.31 -23.10
CA PRO A 534 45.56 33.29 -22.43
C PRO A 534 44.84 34.09 -21.34
N VAL A 535 43.54 34.36 -21.47
CA VAL A 535 42.81 35.18 -20.49
C VAL A 535 42.56 34.39 -19.19
N SER A 536 42.09 33.15 -19.31
CA SER A 536 41.84 32.23 -18.19
C SER A 536 43.11 31.77 -17.49
N LEU A 537 44.23 31.64 -18.24
CA LEU A 537 45.53 31.28 -17.68
C LEU A 537 45.98 32.23 -16.58
N LEU A 538 45.81 33.55 -16.77
CA LEU A 538 46.27 34.55 -15.80
C LEU A 538 45.64 34.35 -14.42
N ALA A 539 44.32 34.12 -14.36
CA ALA A 539 43.63 33.90 -13.10
C ALA A 539 44.13 32.62 -12.40
N LYS A 540 44.26 31.52 -13.15
CA LYS A 540 44.76 30.23 -12.63
C LYS A 540 46.21 30.32 -12.12
N VAL A 541 47.08 31.04 -12.82
CA VAL A 541 48.48 31.26 -12.41
C VAL A 541 48.53 32.12 -11.14
N VAL A 542 47.77 33.22 -11.05
CA VAL A 542 47.71 34.06 -9.84
C VAL A 542 47.19 33.25 -8.63
N SER A 543 46.11 32.48 -8.79
CA SER A 543 45.62 31.57 -7.75
C SER A 543 46.69 30.57 -7.28
N LEU A 544 47.47 30.01 -8.21
CA LEU A 544 48.55 29.07 -7.89
C LEU A 544 49.72 29.74 -7.14
N ILE A 545 50.11 30.96 -7.53
CA ILE A 545 51.11 31.75 -6.77
C ILE A 545 50.62 32.01 -5.34
N TYR A 546 49.34 32.37 -5.15
CA TYR A 546 48.77 32.60 -3.81
C TYR A 546 48.82 31.34 -2.92
N VAL A 547 48.62 30.15 -3.49
CA VAL A 547 48.76 28.88 -2.75
C VAL A 547 50.24 28.60 -2.41
N GLN A 548 51.16 28.82 -3.36
CA GLN A 548 52.60 28.63 -3.16
C GLN A 548 53.18 29.60 -2.10
N VAL A 549 52.81 30.88 -2.15
CA VAL A 549 53.40 31.97 -1.36
C VAL A 549 52.68 32.23 -0.03
N HIS A 550 51.34 32.28 -0.05
CA HIS A 550 50.54 32.65 1.13
C HIS A 550 49.86 31.45 1.79
N HIS A 551 49.89 30.26 1.16
CA HIS A 551 49.16 29.06 1.60
C HIS A 551 47.65 29.30 1.77
N LYS A 552 47.07 30.13 0.89
CA LYS A 552 45.64 30.42 0.82
C LYS A 552 45.13 30.14 -0.60
N ALA A 553 43.96 29.54 -0.71
CA ALA A 553 43.34 29.22 -2.00
C ALA A 553 42.53 30.42 -2.54
N LEU A 554 43.19 31.35 -3.23
CA LEU A 554 42.52 32.54 -3.76
C LEU A 554 41.68 32.22 -5.00
N GLN A 555 40.36 32.42 -4.92
CA GLN A 555 39.45 32.48 -6.06
C GLN A 555 39.15 33.94 -6.36
N ALA A 556 39.67 34.48 -7.48
CA ALA A 556 39.61 35.90 -7.80
C ALA A 556 39.05 36.17 -9.21
N PRO A 557 38.05 37.06 -9.38
CA PRO A 557 37.58 37.48 -10.68
C PRO A 557 38.59 38.44 -11.33
N GLY A 558 38.61 38.54 -12.66
CA GLY A 558 39.54 39.40 -13.40
C GLY A 558 39.67 40.85 -12.91
N ARG A 559 38.60 41.44 -12.36
CA ARG A 559 38.62 42.79 -11.75
C ARG A 559 39.46 42.91 -10.47
N ALA A 560 39.64 41.84 -9.72
CA ALA A 560 40.49 41.80 -8.52
C ALA A 560 41.94 41.37 -8.84
N ILE A 561 42.19 40.75 -9.99
CA ILE A 561 43.50 40.20 -10.37
C ILE A 561 44.60 41.29 -10.36
N ALA A 562 44.32 42.52 -10.82
CA ALA A 562 45.32 43.60 -10.77
C ALA A 562 45.79 43.94 -9.33
N VAL A 563 44.88 43.88 -8.36
CA VAL A 563 45.20 44.11 -6.94
C VAL A 563 45.88 42.88 -6.32
N ALA A 564 45.49 41.67 -6.72
CA ALA A 564 46.18 40.44 -6.33
C ALA A 564 47.64 40.42 -6.86
N VAL A 565 47.88 40.86 -8.11
CA VAL A 565 49.22 40.95 -8.69
C VAL A 565 50.09 41.99 -7.98
N SER A 566 49.55 43.17 -7.64
CA SER A 566 50.33 44.20 -6.94
C SER A 566 50.71 43.78 -5.51
N ARG A 567 49.85 43.03 -4.82
CA ARG A 567 50.11 42.44 -3.48
C ARG A 567 51.22 41.39 -3.47
N LEU A 568 51.53 40.77 -4.61
CA LEU A 568 52.61 39.78 -4.74
C LEU A 568 54.01 40.39 -4.90
N LYS A 569 54.13 41.72 -5.02
CA LYS A 569 55.41 42.41 -5.27
C LYS A 569 56.49 42.06 -4.26
N ASP A 570 56.19 42.12 -2.97
CA ASP A 570 57.15 41.88 -1.87
C ASP A 570 57.37 40.37 -1.58
N LYS A 571 57.02 39.50 -2.54
CA LYS A 571 57.05 38.03 -2.44
C LYS A 571 57.57 37.31 -3.68
N LEU A 572 57.67 38.00 -4.81
CA LEU A 572 58.26 37.50 -6.05
C LEU A 572 59.58 38.23 -6.32
N ASP A 573 60.43 37.66 -7.16
CA ASP A 573 61.56 38.39 -7.73
C ASP A 573 61.07 39.45 -8.74
N ASP A 574 61.85 40.52 -8.93
CA ASP A 574 61.49 41.62 -9.83
C ASP A 574 61.21 41.15 -11.27
N SER A 575 61.89 40.09 -11.74
CA SER A 575 61.64 39.49 -13.05
C SER A 575 60.28 38.79 -13.14
N ALA A 576 59.94 37.92 -12.19
CA ALA A 576 58.64 37.25 -12.14
C ALA A 576 57.49 38.23 -11.91
N HIS A 577 57.66 39.20 -11.01
CA HIS A 577 56.65 40.24 -10.77
C HIS A 577 56.44 41.12 -12.02
N LYS A 578 57.51 41.45 -12.77
CA LYS A 578 57.39 42.14 -14.05
C LYS A 578 56.65 41.30 -15.09
N ILE A 579 57.03 40.04 -15.30
CA ILE A 579 56.35 39.15 -16.26
C ILE A 579 54.84 39.07 -15.96
N LEU A 580 54.49 38.91 -14.68
CA LEU A 580 53.10 38.84 -14.23
C LEU A 580 52.33 40.16 -14.45
N THR A 581 52.98 41.30 -14.23
CA THR A 581 52.39 42.65 -14.40
C THR A 581 52.25 43.05 -15.87
N ASP A 582 53.26 42.76 -16.69
CA ASP A 582 53.23 42.99 -18.15
C ASP A 582 52.10 42.16 -18.78
N TYR A 583 51.97 40.87 -18.39
CA TYR A 583 50.88 40.00 -18.83
C TYR A 583 49.52 40.52 -18.39
N GLN A 584 49.35 40.84 -17.10
CA GLN A 584 48.09 41.40 -16.56
C GLN A 584 47.68 42.69 -17.27
N THR A 585 48.63 43.55 -17.60
CA THR A 585 48.39 44.80 -18.34
C THR A 585 47.94 44.50 -19.78
N ALA A 586 48.58 43.54 -20.45
CA ALA A 586 48.18 43.10 -21.79
C ALA A 586 46.80 42.41 -21.80
N THR A 587 46.46 41.59 -20.80
CA THR A 587 45.13 40.97 -20.65
C THR A 587 44.03 42.01 -20.43
N VAL A 588 44.26 43.01 -19.57
CA VAL A 588 43.29 44.12 -19.37
C VAL A 588 43.16 44.96 -20.64
N THR A 589 44.25 45.19 -21.37
CA THR A 589 44.21 45.89 -22.67
C THR A 589 43.37 45.12 -23.70
N LEU A 590 43.55 43.79 -23.80
CA LEU A 590 42.78 42.95 -24.71
C LEU A 590 41.28 42.96 -24.34
N LEU A 591 40.94 42.79 -23.07
CA LEU A 591 39.55 42.82 -22.60
C LEU A 591 38.87 44.18 -22.82
N ALA A 592 39.62 45.28 -22.66
CA ALA A 592 39.13 46.63 -22.96
C ALA A 592 38.88 46.83 -24.46
N LEU A 593 39.76 46.34 -25.34
CA LEU A 593 39.55 46.37 -26.79
C LEU A 593 38.33 45.56 -27.21
N ILE A 594 38.18 44.33 -26.68
CA ILE A 594 37.01 43.48 -26.94
C ILE A 594 35.71 44.16 -26.48
N SER A 595 35.72 44.81 -25.31
CA SER A 595 34.57 45.55 -24.77
C SER A 595 34.25 46.85 -25.54
N ALA A 596 35.21 47.38 -26.31
CA ALA A 596 35.02 48.57 -27.14
C ALA A 596 34.64 48.23 -28.60
N ALA A 597 34.87 47.00 -29.06
CA ALA A 597 34.61 46.58 -30.43
C ALA A 597 33.15 46.18 -30.72
N SER A 598 32.28 46.10 -29.71
CA SER A 598 30.86 45.73 -29.87
C SER A 598 29.98 46.87 -30.43
N GLY A 599 30.47 47.60 -31.43
CA GLY A 599 29.84 48.81 -31.95
C GLY A 599 30.38 49.25 -33.31
N ASP A 600 29.89 48.60 -34.37
CA ASP A 600 29.76 49.12 -35.75
C ASP A 600 31.01 49.84 -36.31
N GLY A 601 32.18 49.19 -36.17
CA GLY A 601 33.49 49.75 -36.51
C GLY A 601 34.53 48.67 -36.77
N GLU A 602 34.23 47.79 -37.73
CA GLU A 602 35.01 46.58 -38.03
C GLU A 602 36.12 46.85 -39.07
N ASP A 603 37.37 46.77 -38.62
CA ASP A 603 38.59 46.39 -39.38
C ASP A 603 39.80 46.62 -38.45
N CYS A 604 40.23 47.87 -38.29
CA CYS A 604 41.39 48.25 -37.47
C CYS A 604 41.24 47.98 -35.96
N THR A 605 40.05 47.65 -35.50
CA THR A 605 39.72 47.18 -34.15
C THR A 605 40.07 45.70 -33.99
N SER A 606 39.64 44.87 -34.94
CA SER A 606 39.87 43.43 -35.01
C SER A 606 41.35 43.07 -35.08
N ASP A 607 42.12 43.74 -35.94
CA ASP A 607 43.58 43.55 -36.06
C ASP A 607 44.30 43.79 -34.71
N ARG A 608 43.86 44.80 -33.96
CA ARG A 608 44.44 45.15 -32.65
C ARG A 608 44.05 44.17 -31.57
N ILE A 609 42.90 43.52 -31.67
CA ILE A 609 42.48 42.41 -30.80
C ILE A 609 43.32 41.16 -31.10
N LEU A 610 43.47 40.79 -32.38
CA LEU A 610 44.28 39.65 -32.82
C LEU A 610 45.75 39.81 -32.40
N SER A 611 46.38 40.93 -32.74
CA SER A 611 47.78 41.22 -32.38
C SER A 611 48.01 41.22 -30.85
N LYS A 612 47.02 41.65 -30.05
CA LYS A 612 47.12 41.58 -28.58
C LYS A 612 46.85 40.19 -28.01
N ARG A 613 46.07 39.35 -28.70
CA ARG A 613 45.90 37.94 -28.37
C ARG A 613 47.17 37.15 -28.66
N GLU A 614 47.74 37.28 -29.86
CA GLU A 614 49.02 36.66 -30.24
C GLU A 614 50.15 37.02 -29.27
N LEU A 615 50.22 38.29 -28.83
CA LEU A 615 51.20 38.73 -27.83
C LEU A 615 51.07 37.96 -26.51
N LEU A 616 49.84 37.76 -26.02
CA LEU A 616 49.58 37.00 -24.79
C LEU A 616 49.86 35.50 -24.97
N GLU A 617 49.52 34.93 -26.12
CA GLU A 617 49.76 33.52 -26.46
C GLU A 617 51.26 33.22 -26.50
N ASN A 618 52.06 34.08 -27.15
CA ASN A 618 53.53 34.01 -27.12
C ASN A 618 54.11 34.14 -25.69
N GLN A 619 53.45 34.88 -24.80
CA GLN A 619 53.87 35.05 -23.41
C GLN A 619 53.38 33.93 -22.46
N MET A 620 52.45 33.04 -22.87
CA MET A 620 51.91 31.98 -22.02
C MET A 620 53.01 31.06 -21.46
N THR A 621 54.02 30.74 -22.27
CA THR A 621 55.15 29.89 -21.85
C THR A 621 55.96 30.51 -20.71
N ALA A 622 56.19 31.83 -20.75
CA ALA A 622 56.88 32.56 -19.68
C ALA A 622 56.03 32.60 -18.41
N LEU A 623 54.72 32.86 -18.55
CA LEU A 623 53.78 32.91 -17.42
C LEU A 623 53.61 31.55 -16.74
N LYS A 624 53.47 30.45 -17.50
CA LYS A 624 53.47 29.07 -16.97
C LYS A 624 54.80 28.73 -16.29
N GLY A 625 55.92 29.23 -16.83
CA GLY A 625 57.25 29.05 -16.26
C GLY A 625 57.38 29.51 -14.79
N LEU A 626 56.71 30.61 -14.41
CA LEU A 626 56.76 31.18 -13.05
C LEU A 626 56.31 30.19 -11.97
N VAL A 627 55.31 29.36 -12.27
CA VAL A 627 54.64 28.48 -11.28
C VAL A 627 54.94 27.00 -11.46
N LEU A 628 55.37 26.58 -12.65
CA LEU A 628 55.78 25.19 -12.93
C LEU A 628 57.29 24.97 -12.66
N GLY A 629 58.14 25.99 -12.85
CA GLY A 629 59.58 25.89 -12.66
C GLY A 629 60.06 25.84 -11.21
N THR A 630 59.23 26.27 -10.26
CA THR A 630 59.52 26.27 -8.81
C THR A 630 59.35 24.90 -8.15
N SER A 631 58.81 23.91 -8.87
CA SER A 631 58.59 22.54 -8.39
C SER A 631 59.87 21.69 -8.34
N LYS A 632 60.75 21.97 -7.36
CA LYS A 632 61.67 20.95 -6.82
C LYS A 632 61.06 20.33 -5.54
N PRO A 633 61.28 19.03 -5.29
CA PRO A 633 60.70 18.31 -4.15
C PRO A 633 61.34 18.67 -2.80
#